data_AF-A0A1F3C3A4-F1
#
_entry.id   AF-A0A1F3C3A4-F1
#
_cell.length_a   1.000
_cell.length_b   1.000
_cell.length_c   1.000
_cell.angle_alpha   90.00
_cell.angle_beta   90.00
_cell.angle_gamma   90.00
#
_symmetry.space_group_name_H-M   'P 1'
#
loop_
_entity.id
_entity.type
_entity.pdbx_description
1 polymer ?
#
loop_
_entity_poly.entity_id
_entity_poly.type
_entity_poly.pdbx_seq_one_letter_code
_entity_poly.pdbx_strand_id
1 'polypeptide(L)'
;MGVHIVKTVTCAATTIAAAAAVLLTATSASANVAFLGSGSIPGDATDQSGLAGLLEDGVTPRNQAGGFGSAIAYAGYRDLYVATPDRGPADGTTSYVDRFYTIQVAVEKGRTGGYSVKPEITGTPGDAVGGGAPWW
;
A
#
# COMPACT_ATOMS: atom_id res chain seq x y z
N MET A 1 -71.94 -13.08 -16.40
CA MET A 1 -70.81 -12.21 -16.01
C MET A 1 -70.14 -12.87 -14.82
N GLY A 2 -69.04 -13.61 -15.03
CA GLY A 2 -68.35 -14.35 -13.98
C GLY A 2 -67.02 -13.68 -13.67
N VAL A 3 -66.82 -13.25 -12.42
CA VAL A 3 -65.53 -12.79 -11.92
C VAL A 3 -64.80 -13.98 -11.31
N HIS A 4 -63.64 -14.32 -11.86
CA HIS A 4 -62.75 -15.33 -11.30
C HIS A 4 -61.70 -14.64 -10.43
N ILE A 5 -61.77 -14.85 -9.11
CA ILE A 5 -60.75 -14.41 -8.17
C ILE A 5 -59.65 -15.47 -8.16
N VAL A 6 -58.53 -15.20 -8.83
CA VAL A 6 -57.33 -16.02 -8.75
C VAL A 6 -56.52 -15.57 -7.53
N LYS A 7 -56.46 -16.42 -6.50
CA LYS A 7 -55.62 -16.19 -5.33
C LYS A 7 -54.22 -16.70 -5.64
N THR A 8 -53.32 -15.80 -6.03
CA THR A 8 -51.90 -16.13 -6.25
C THR A 8 -51.25 -16.35 -4.88
N VAL A 9 -51.03 -17.61 -4.51
CA VAL A 9 -50.16 -17.98 -3.39
C VAL A 9 -48.77 -18.20 -3.96
N THR A 10 -47.93 -17.18 -3.92
CA THR A 10 -46.53 -17.29 -4.35
C THR A 10 -45.75 -18.04 -3.27
N CYS A 11 -45.22 -19.22 -3.63
CA CYS A 11 -44.46 -20.10 -2.74
C CYS A 11 -43.17 -19.43 -2.24
N ALA A 12 -43.05 -19.21 -0.93
CA ALA A 12 -41.79 -18.88 -0.26
C ALA A 12 -40.69 -19.96 -0.46
N ALA A 13 -41.04 -21.14 -0.94
CA ALA A 13 -40.10 -22.21 -1.27
C ALA A 13 -39.18 -21.87 -2.47
N THR A 14 -39.66 -21.05 -3.42
CA THR A 14 -38.89 -20.72 -4.63
C THR A 14 -37.75 -19.74 -4.35
N THR A 15 -37.90 -18.86 -3.35
CA THR A 15 -36.86 -17.92 -2.91
C THR A 15 -35.76 -18.60 -2.09
N ILE A 16 -36.10 -19.60 -1.27
CA ILE A 16 -35.11 -20.36 -0.48
C ILE A 16 -34.24 -21.25 -1.40
N ALA A 17 -34.84 -21.90 -2.40
CA ALA A 17 -34.10 -22.73 -3.34
C ALA A 17 -33.11 -21.93 -4.21
N ALA A 18 -33.49 -20.71 -4.63
CA ALA A 18 -32.61 -19.82 -5.38
C ALA A 18 -31.42 -19.32 -4.53
N ALA A 19 -31.65 -18.98 -3.26
CA ALA A 19 -30.58 -18.56 -2.34
C ALA A 19 -29.59 -19.70 -2.04
N ALA A 20 -30.08 -20.94 -1.88
CA ALA A 20 -29.23 -22.11 -1.68
C ALA A 20 -28.36 -22.41 -2.92
N ALA A 21 -28.89 -22.26 -4.14
CA ALA A 21 -28.14 -22.46 -5.37
C ALA A 21 -26.96 -21.47 -5.54
N VAL A 22 -27.11 -20.22 -5.09
CA VAL A 22 -26.04 -19.20 -5.10
C VAL A 22 -24.91 -19.58 -4.13
N LEU A 23 -25.25 -20.11 -2.96
CA LEU A 23 -24.26 -20.54 -1.95
C LEU A 23 -23.42 -21.75 -2.40
N LEU A 24 -23.99 -22.67 -3.20
CA LEU A 24 -23.25 -23.83 -3.73
C LEU A 24 -22.26 -23.48 -4.85
N THR A 25 -22.36 -22.29 -5.45
CA THR A 25 -21.44 -21.81 -6.50
C THR A 25 -20.34 -20.89 -5.97
N ALA A 26 -20.30 -20.65 -4.66
CA ALA A 26 -19.24 -19.85 -4.05
C ALA A 26 -17.90 -20.61 -4.18
N THR A 27 -17.08 -20.20 -5.14
CA THR A 27 -15.73 -20.72 -5.27
C THR A 27 -14.90 -20.19 -4.11
N SER A 28 -14.06 -21.03 -3.52
CA SER A 28 -13.08 -20.57 -2.54
C SER A 28 -12.16 -19.56 -3.22
N ALA A 29 -12.19 -18.31 -2.77
CA ALA A 29 -11.21 -17.32 -3.20
C ALA A 29 -9.84 -17.75 -2.68
N SER A 30 -9.02 -18.35 -3.54
CA SER A 30 -7.63 -18.66 -3.22
C SER A 30 -6.80 -17.40 -3.36
N ALA A 31 -6.48 -16.76 -2.25
CA ALA A 31 -5.51 -15.68 -2.19
C ALA A 31 -4.09 -16.29 -2.19
N ASN A 32 -3.69 -16.88 -3.32
CA ASN A 32 -2.32 -17.32 -3.49
C ASN A 32 -1.41 -16.10 -3.61
N VAL A 33 -0.37 -16.06 -2.79
CA VAL A 33 0.71 -15.08 -2.92
C VAL A 33 1.54 -15.48 -4.13
N ALA A 34 1.60 -14.61 -5.13
CA ALA A 34 2.43 -14.78 -6.31
C ALA A 34 3.50 -13.68 -6.34
N PHE A 35 4.73 -14.07 -6.65
CA PHE A 35 5.79 -13.09 -6.93
C PHE A 35 5.53 -12.46 -8.30
N LEU A 36 5.27 -11.14 -8.31
CA LEU A 36 5.01 -10.39 -9.55
C LEU A 36 6.31 -9.82 -10.16
N GLY A 37 7.22 -9.37 -9.30
CA GLY A 37 8.48 -8.77 -9.69
C GLY A 37 9.14 -8.03 -8.53
N SER A 38 10.27 -7.40 -8.80
CA SER A 38 10.99 -6.53 -7.87
C SER A 38 11.24 -5.16 -8.49
N GLY A 39 11.33 -4.15 -7.64
CA GLY A 39 11.78 -2.82 -7.97
C GLY A 39 12.66 -2.30 -6.84
N SER A 40 13.38 -1.20 -7.07
CA SER A 40 14.29 -0.64 -6.09
C SER A 40 14.19 0.88 -6.05
N ILE A 41 14.27 1.43 -4.85
CA ILE A 41 14.61 2.83 -4.62
C ILE A 41 16.15 2.88 -4.49
N PRO A 42 16.85 3.81 -5.19
CA PRO A 42 18.30 3.94 -5.07
C PRO A 42 18.73 4.14 -3.60
N GLY A 43 19.86 3.56 -3.21
CA GLY A 43 20.37 3.69 -1.84
C GLY A 43 20.79 5.12 -1.46
N ASP A 44 21.01 5.96 -2.46
CA ASP A 44 21.32 7.40 -2.37
C ASP A 44 20.10 8.28 -2.70
N ALA A 45 18.89 7.71 -2.78
CA ALA A 45 17.68 8.47 -2.99
C ALA A 45 17.50 9.51 -1.88
N THR A 46 17.02 10.70 -2.28
CA THR A 46 16.70 11.77 -1.34
C THR A 46 15.20 11.82 -1.08
N ASP A 47 14.83 12.10 0.15
CA ASP A 47 13.46 12.24 0.60
C ASP A 47 13.01 13.71 0.61
N GLN A 48 11.71 13.92 0.86
CA GLN A 48 11.10 15.25 0.87
C GLN A 48 11.12 15.92 2.26
N SER A 49 11.93 15.45 3.21
CA SER A 49 11.95 15.98 4.58
C SER A 49 12.40 17.44 4.69
N GLY A 50 13.14 17.93 3.69
CA GLY A 50 13.76 19.26 3.70
C GLY A 50 15.02 19.35 4.56
N LEU A 51 15.49 18.25 5.15
CA LEU A 51 16.73 18.21 5.91
C LEU A 51 17.93 18.46 4.98
N ALA A 52 18.81 19.38 5.38
CA ALA A 52 19.95 19.79 4.56
C ALA A 52 21.29 19.52 5.25
N GLY A 53 22.36 19.34 4.49
CA GLY A 53 23.70 19.07 5.00
C GLY A 53 23.95 17.59 5.28
N LEU A 54 25.04 17.32 5.99
CA LEU A 54 25.53 15.96 6.27
C LEU A 54 25.23 15.56 7.72
N LEU A 55 25.18 14.24 7.96
CA LEU A 55 25.20 13.65 9.29
C LEU A 55 26.60 13.76 9.90
N GLU A 56 26.76 13.34 11.15
CA GLU A 56 28.03 13.41 11.88
C GLU A 56 29.14 12.53 11.31
N ASP A 57 28.80 11.59 10.43
CA ASP A 57 29.76 10.80 9.65
C ASP A 57 30.49 11.62 8.57
N GLY A 58 30.00 12.84 8.27
CA GLY A 58 30.60 13.75 7.31
C GLY A 58 30.46 13.32 5.84
N VAL A 59 29.63 12.32 5.54
CA VAL A 59 29.46 11.79 4.17
C VAL A 59 27.99 11.56 3.79
N THR A 60 27.11 11.23 4.73
CA THR A 60 25.72 10.91 4.43
C THR A 60 24.83 12.16 4.50
N PRO A 61 24.10 12.51 3.42
CA PRO A 61 23.10 13.57 3.46
C PRO A 61 21.96 13.29 4.44
N ARG A 62 21.51 14.31 5.18
CA ARG A 62 20.44 14.15 6.19
C ARG A 62 19.07 13.77 5.61
N ASN A 63 18.81 14.16 4.36
CA ASN A 63 17.62 13.78 3.59
C ASN A 63 17.85 12.54 2.72
N GLN A 64 18.98 11.82 2.84
CA GLN A 64 19.08 10.51 2.20
C GLN A 64 18.07 9.57 2.85
N ALA A 65 17.27 8.88 2.05
CA ALA A 65 16.28 7.94 2.52
C ALA A 65 16.97 6.78 3.27
N GLY A 66 16.41 6.39 4.42
CA GLY A 66 16.87 5.24 5.17
C GLY A 66 16.54 3.92 4.46
N GLY A 67 17.21 2.84 4.87
CA GLY A 67 16.87 1.50 4.39
C GLY A 67 15.44 1.11 4.80
N PHE A 68 14.75 0.30 3.99
CA PHE A 68 13.44 -0.25 4.34
C PHE A 68 13.62 -1.70 4.78
N GLY A 69 13.22 -2.06 6.00
CA GLY A 69 13.52 -3.40 6.52
C GLY A 69 12.59 -3.92 7.62
N SER A 70 12.24 -3.07 8.58
CA SER A 70 11.55 -3.52 9.79
C SER A 70 10.09 -3.05 9.92
N ALA A 71 9.69 -2.03 9.18
CA ALA A 71 8.31 -1.53 9.23
C ALA A 71 7.84 -1.07 7.84
N ILE A 72 6.87 -1.81 7.29
CA ILE A 72 6.10 -1.43 6.11
C ILE A 72 4.65 -1.89 6.28
N ALA A 73 3.70 -1.04 5.94
CA ALA A 73 2.27 -1.33 6.02
C ALA A 73 1.53 -0.79 4.80
N TYR A 74 0.56 -1.55 4.29
CA TYR A 74 -0.36 -1.04 3.27
C TYR A 74 -1.25 0.05 3.88
N ALA A 75 -1.33 1.21 3.23
CA ALA A 75 -2.05 2.38 3.74
C ALA A 75 -3.58 2.26 3.63
N GLY A 76 -4.10 1.15 3.07
CA GLY A 76 -5.53 0.96 2.83
C GLY A 76 -6.04 1.60 1.53
N TYR A 77 -5.15 2.24 0.76
CA TYR A 77 -5.51 2.93 -0.48
C TYR A 77 -4.56 2.63 -1.64
N ARG A 78 -5.13 2.14 -2.74
CA ARG A 78 -4.45 1.86 -4.02
C ARG A 78 -3.15 1.05 -3.84
N ASP A 79 -2.02 1.65 -4.18
CA ASP A 79 -0.68 1.10 -4.17
C ASP A 79 0.22 1.86 -3.18
N LEU A 80 -0.40 2.53 -2.18
CA LEU A 80 0.31 3.29 -1.17
C LEU A 80 0.65 2.43 0.05
N TYR A 81 1.89 2.57 0.49
CA TYR A 81 2.45 1.94 1.67
C TYR A 81 3.07 3.02 2.56
N VAL A 82 3.10 2.76 3.85
CA VAL A 82 3.86 3.55 4.82
C VAL A 82 5.01 2.70 5.31
N ALA A 83 6.23 3.25 5.30
CA ALA A 83 7.41 2.59 5.82
C ALA A 83 8.21 3.53 6.73
N THR A 84 9.04 2.98 7.61
CA THR A 84 10.03 3.75 8.38
C THR A 84 11.44 3.27 8.04
N PRO A 85 12.46 4.12 8.23
CA PRO A 85 13.85 3.73 8.19
C PRO A 85 14.13 2.52 9.09
N ASP A 86 14.87 1.56 8.58
CA ASP A 86 15.46 0.46 9.32
C ASP A 86 16.86 0.87 9.77
N ARG A 87 16.93 1.37 11.02
CA ARG A 87 18.16 1.89 11.65
C ARG A 87 18.76 3.11 10.93
N GLY A 88 19.78 3.71 11.53
CA GLY A 88 20.59 4.75 10.90
C GLY A 88 21.72 4.17 10.04
N PRO A 89 22.49 5.03 9.34
CA PRO A 89 23.67 4.61 8.58
C PRO A 89 24.63 3.75 9.40
N ALA A 90 25.27 2.80 8.71
CA ALA A 90 26.20 1.84 9.29
C ALA A 90 25.63 1.17 10.56
N ASP A 91 24.44 0.60 10.42
CA ASP A 91 23.74 -0.15 11.47
C ASP A 91 23.39 0.67 12.73
N GLY A 92 23.07 1.95 12.56
CA GLY A 92 22.73 2.85 13.65
C GLY A 92 23.93 3.45 14.39
N THR A 93 25.13 3.36 13.82
CA THR A 93 26.33 4.05 14.38
C THR A 93 26.32 5.56 14.13
N THR A 94 25.50 6.01 13.17
CA THR A 94 25.25 7.43 12.89
C THR A 94 23.81 7.78 13.26
N SER A 95 23.65 8.89 13.98
CA SER A 95 22.37 9.46 14.40
C SER A 95 21.54 9.76 13.17
N TYR A 96 20.36 9.18 13.09
CA TYR A 96 19.44 9.37 11.98
C TYR A 96 18.08 9.75 12.52
N VAL A 97 17.55 10.88 12.06
CA VAL A 97 16.22 11.33 12.49
C VAL A 97 15.18 10.41 11.90
N ASP A 98 14.46 9.70 12.76
CA ASP A 98 13.39 8.80 12.36
C ASP A 98 12.22 9.56 11.74
N ARG A 99 11.59 8.98 10.72
CA ARG A 99 10.49 9.56 9.95
C ARG A 99 9.69 8.47 9.26
N PHE A 100 8.54 8.81 8.69
CA PHE A 100 7.79 7.86 7.87
C PHE A 100 7.79 8.29 6.41
N TYR A 101 7.78 7.30 5.53
CA TYR A 101 7.73 7.45 4.08
C TYR A 101 6.39 6.97 3.57
N THR A 102 5.72 7.80 2.77
CA THR A 102 4.68 7.34 1.86
C THR A 102 5.36 6.82 0.61
N ILE A 103 5.22 5.52 0.37
CA ILE A 103 5.81 4.83 -0.78
C ILE A 103 4.68 4.39 -1.70
N GLN A 104 4.73 4.83 -2.96
CA GLN A 104 3.90 4.25 -4.01
C GLN A 104 4.63 3.04 -4.60
N VAL A 105 3.98 1.88 -4.62
CA VAL A 105 4.51 0.65 -5.22
C VAL A 105 3.67 0.30 -6.44
N ALA A 106 3.90 1.01 -7.55
CA ALA A 106 3.15 0.81 -8.77
C ALA A 106 3.50 -0.53 -9.41
N VAL A 107 2.47 -1.32 -9.75
CA VAL A 107 2.62 -2.60 -10.45
C VAL A 107 1.94 -2.49 -11.82
N GLU A 108 2.74 -2.56 -12.88
CA GLU A 108 2.23 -2.45 -14.26
C GLU A 108 2.32 -3.80 -14.96
N LYS A 109 1.25 -4.20 -15.66
CA LYS A 109 1.25 -5.42 -16.47
C LYS A 109 1.74 -5.13 -17.88
N GLY A 110 2.80 -5.80 -18.30
CA GLY A 110 3.35 -5.74 -19.65
C GLY A 110 2.46 -6.45 -20.67
N ARG A 111 2.52 -5.98 -21.94
CA ARG A 111 1.70 -6.53 -23.05
C ARG A 111 1.91 -8.02 -23.31
N THR A 112 3.09 -8.55 -22.99
CA THR A 112 3.48 -9.95 -23.21
C THR A 112 3.33 -10.83 -21.96
N GLY A 113 2.73 -10.32 -20.87
CA GLY A 113 2.37 -11.13 -19.71
C GLY A 113 3.29 -11.08 -18.49
N GLY A 114 4.24 -10.14 -18.41
CA GLY A 114 5.05 -9.86 -17.21
C GLY A 114 4.52 -8.70 -16.36
N TYR A 115 5.08 -8.50 -15.18
CA TYR A 115 4.84 -7.31 -14.35
C TYR A 115 6.13 -6.51 -14.14
N SER A 116 6.03 -5.19 -14.08
CA SER A 116 7.08 -4.31 -13.55
C SER A 116 6.62 -3.71 -12.23
N VAL A 117 7.56 -3.57 -11.30
CA VAL A 117 7.32 -2.98 -9.98
C VAL A 117 8.16 -1.71 -9.87
N LYS A 118 7.52 -0.58 -9.61
CA LYS A 118 8.17 0.73 -9.54
C LYS A 118 7.88 1.37 -8.18
N PRO A 119 8.74 1.16 -7.18
CA PRO A 119 8.63 1.83 -5.90
C PRO A 119 9.15 3.28 -6.00
N GLU A 120 8.40 4.22 -5.44
CA GLU A 120 8.77 5.65 -5.38
C GLU A 120 8.37 6.23 -4.02
N ILE A 121 9.26 7.00 -3.40
CA ILE A 121 8.93 7.80 -2.21
C ILE A 121 8.15 9.02 -2.69
N THR A 122 6.84 9.05 -2.43
CA THR A 122 5.96 10.14 -2.88
C THR A 122 5.70 11.19 -1.80
N GLY A 123 6.01 10.87 -0.55
CA GLY A 123 5.88 11.81 0.55
C GLY A 123 6.74 11.44 1.74
N THR A 124 7.36 12.45 2.33
CA THR A 124 8.06 12.37 3.60
C THR A 124 7.65 13.60 4.37
N PRO A 125 6.81 13.49 5.41
CA PRO A 125 6.52 14.65 6.22
C PRO A 125 7.83 15.18 6.79
N GLY A 126 8.08 16.47 6.57
CA GLY A 126 9.27 17.10 7.10
C GLY A 126 9.16 17.27 8.61
N ASP A 127 10.32 17.23 9.28
CA ASP A 127 10.51 17.73 10.64
C ASP A 127 10.44 19.26 10.69
N ALA A 128 9.57 19.89 9.90
CA ALA A 128 9.38 21.33 9.97
C ALA A 128 8.70 21.65 11.31
N VAL A 129 9.51 21.78 12.36
CA VAL A 129 9.18 22.40 13.66
C VAL A 129 8.87 23.90 13.47
N GLY A 130 8.29 24.30 12.34
CA GLY A 130 8.02 25.70 11.99
C GLY A 130 7.40 25.95 10.62
N GLY A 131 6.68 24.99 10.02
CA GLY A 131 6.26 25.15 8.61
C GLY A 131 4.95 24.49 8.21
N GLY A 132 3.84 24.84 8.87
CA GLY A 132 2.55 25.15 8.23
C GLY A 132 1.87 24.20 7.22
N ALA A 133 2.32 22.97 7.00
CA ALA A 133 1.55 22.00 6.24
C ALA A 133 0.63 21.22 7.20
N PRO A 134 -0.71 21.29 7.07
CA PRO A 134 -1.57 20.45 7.85
C PRO A 134 -1.32 18.99 7.46
N TRP A 135 -1.01 18.18 8.45
CA TRP A 135 -1.36 16.77 8.43
C TRP A 135 -2.84 16.70 8.05
N TRP A 136 -3.22 15.88 7.06
CA TRP A 136 -4.52 15.75 6.37
C TRP A 136 -4.86 16.77 5.26
#